data_AF-A0A939B8X9-F1
#
_entry.id   AF-A0A939B8X9-F1
#
_cell.length_a   1.000
_cell.length_b   1.000
_cell.length_c   1.000
_cell.angle_alpha   90.00
_cell.angle_beta   90.00
_cell.angle_gamma   90.00
#
_symmetry.space_group_name_H-M   'P 1'
#
loop_
_entity.id
_entity.type
_entity.pdbx_description
1 polymer ?
#
loop_
_entity_poly.entity_id
_entity_poly.type
_entity_poly.pdbx_seq_one_letter_code
_entity_poly.pdbx_strand_id
1 'polypeptide(L)'
;MSIKPFRATSVVEFDCSPWPEGMACITFGLLFAVIMSLYFIIHGVKTAFGAVLVYAIAAALTGYGVYLWRFRRKPFRRKVNLGGMQHRLYLHNRWLFIVFELALTFLIFVVSFSVATLVFDGIDGFADELKHKLKGWGWLFIAFCYNIVRDYLSYYTYLRSPVETRKKIA
;
A
#
# COMPACT_ATOMS: atom_id res chain seq x y z
N MET A 1 29.77 5.24 18.17
CA MET A 1 28.35 5.10 17.77
C MET A 1 27.72 3.99 18.61
N SER A 2 26.92 4.33 19.62
CA SER A 2 26.25 3.35 20.49
C SER A 2 25.05 2.76 19.76
N ILE A 3 25.13 1.50 19.34
CA ILE A 3 24.01 0.75 18.78
C ILE A 3 23.05 0.46 19.93
N LYS A 4 21.94 1.22 20.02
CA LYS A 4 20.89 0.97 21.01
C LYS A 4 20.37 -0.48 20.84
N PRO A 5 20.20 -1.24 21.93
CA PRO A 5 19.82 -2.64 21.88
C PRO A 5 18.49 -2.84 21.13
N PHE A 6 18.36 -3.99 20.46
CA PHE A 6 17.13 -4.44 19.81
C PHE A 6 16.01 -4.52 20.87
N ARG A 7 15.15 -3.49 20.97
CA ARG A 7 13.89 -3.62 21.71
C ARG A 7 13.04 -4.69 21.03
N ALA A 8 12.51 -5.61 21.82
CA ALA A 8 11.54 -6.60 21.36
C ALA A 8 10.44 -5.92 20.54
N THR A 9 10.15 -6.48 19.37
CA THR A 9 9.01 -6.06 18.55
C THR A 9 7.74 -6.27 19.38
N SER A 10 7.01 -5.19 19.62
CA SER A 10 5.75 -5.25 20.37
C SER A 10 4.61 -4.84 19.45
N VAL A 11 3.55 -5.64 19.44
CA VAL A 11 2.35 -5.35 18.66
C VAL A 11 1.40 -4.56 19.56
N VAL A 12 1.00 -3.38 19.11
CA VAL A 12 0.04 -2.54 19.85
C VAL A 12 -1.22 -2.40 19.03
N GLU A 13 -2.35 -2.71 19.66
CA GLU A 13 -3.67 -2.37 19.16
C GLU A 13 -4.10 -0.99 19.66
N PHE A 14 -4.69 -0.19 18.78
CA PHE A 14 -5.35 1.04 19.19
C PHE A 14 -6.59 1.30 18.36
N ASP A 15 -7.54 2.02 18.97
CA ASP A 15 -8.72 2.51 18.29
C ASP A 15 -8.37 3.79 17.52
N CYS A 16 -8.62 3.80 16.20
CA CYS A 16 -8.40 4.95 15.32
C CYS A 16 -9.67 5.37 14.58
N SER A 17 -9.80 6.67 14.34
CA SER A 17 -10.93 7.20 13.56
C SER A 17 -10.82 6.75 12.10
N PRO A 18 -11.94 6.36 11.45
CA PRO A 18 -11.94 5.89 10.06
C PRO A 18 -11.76 7.03 9.04
N TRP A 19 -11.87 8.28 9.48
CA TRP A 19 -11.88 9.45 8.64
C TRP A 19 -10.59 9.68 7.82
N PRO A 20 -9.37 9.65 8.41
CA PRO A 20 -8.14 9.87 7.65
C PRO A 20 -7.89 8.80 6.58
N GLU A 21 -8.26 7.55 6.90
CA GLU A 21 -8.12 6.42 5.99
C GLU A 21 -9.15 6.48 4.85
N GLY A 22 -10.39 6.89 5.15
CA GLY A 22 -11.40 7.16 4.13
C GLY A 22 -10.96 8.25 3.15
N MET A 23 -10.43 9.38 3.65
CA MET A 23 -9.93 10.47 2.81
C MET A 23 -8.72 10.06 1.98
N ALA A 24 -7.81 9.26 2.54
CA ALA A 24 -6.68 8.73 1.81
C ALA A 24 -7.10 7.77 0.69
N CYS A 25 -8.06 6.87 0.94
CA CYS A 25 -8.66 6.02 -0.08
C CYS A 25 -9.27 6.83 -1.24
N ILE A 26 -10.06 7.86 -0.92
CA ILE A 26 -10.70 8.73 -1.93
C ILE A 26 -9.62 9.44 -2.75
N THR A 27 -8.68 10.10 -2.07
CA THR A 27 -7.62 10.87 -2.73
C THR A 27 -6.75 9.98 -3.62
N PHE A 28 -6.35 8.82 -3.11
CA PHE A 28 -5.54 7.87 -3.86
C PHE A 28 -6.30 7.28 -5.05
N GLY A 29 -7.56 6.88 -4.87
CA GLY A 29 -8.38 6.34 -5.97
C GLY A 29 -8.64 7.37 -7.07
N LEU A 30 -8.88 8.64 -6.72
CA LEU A 30 -9.01 9.73 -7.69
C LEU A 30 -7.69 10.01 -8.43
N LEU A 31 -6.58 10.11 -7.70
CA LEU A 31 -5.25 10.30 -8.32
C LEU A 31 -4.90 9.14 -9.25
N PHE A 32 -5.18 7.91 -8.84
CA PHE A 32 -4.99 6.71 -9.65
C PHE A 32 -5.82 6.78 -10.95
N ALA A 33 -7.09 7.16 -10.86
CA ALA A 33 -7.94 7.34 -12.03
C ALA A 33 -7.39 8.42 -12.99
N VAL A 34 -6.92 9.55 -12.47
CA VAL A 34 -6.35 10.65 -13.28
C VAL A 34 -5.06 10.20 -13.98
N ILE A 35 -4.13 9.60 -13.24
CA ILE A 35 -2.85 9.12 -13.79
C ILE A 35 -3.10 8.09 -14.90
N MET A 36 -4.01 7.15 -14.67
CA MET A 36 -4.32 6.13 -15.67
C MET A 36 -5.08 6.69 -16.87
N SER A 37 -5.95 7.67 -16.68
CA SER A 37 -6.62 8.39 -17.78
C SER A 37 -5.58 9.07 -18.68
N LEU A 38 -4.61 9.79 -18.09
CA LEU A 38 -3.51 10.41 -18.82
C LEU A 38 -2.65 9.37 -19.56
N TYR A 39 -2.35 8.24 -18.91
CA TYR A 39 -1.63 7.14 -19.54
C TYR A 39 -2.36 6.59 -20.77
N PHE A 40 -3.68 6.39 -20.68
CA PHE A 40 -4.50 5.94 -21.81
C PHE A 40 -4.59 6.96 -22.95
N ILE A 41 -4.58 8.26 -22.64
CA ILE A 41 -4.54 9.31 -23.66
C ILE A 41 -3.21 9.31 -24.42
N ILE A 42 -2.08 9.16 -23.70
CA ILE A 42 -0.74 9.23 -24.31
C ILE A 42 -0.40 7.96 -25.10
N HIS A 43 -0.70 6.78 -24.55
CA HIS A 43 -0.29 5.50 -25.13
C HIS A 43 -1.39 4.74 -25.87
N GLY A 44 -2.62 5.29 -25.87
CA GLY A 44 -3.81 4.61 -26.38
C GLY A 44 -4.29 3.49 -25.47
N VAL A 45 -5.57 3.15 -25.58
CA VAL A 45 -6.15 2.00 -24.87
C VAL A 45 -5.78 0.72 -25.62
N LYS A 46 -4.81 -0.03 -25.09
CA LYS A 46 -4.35 -1.28 -25.71
C LYS A 46 -5.38 -2.41 -25.62
N THR A 47 -6.14 -2.46 -24.52
CA THR A 47 -7.18 -3.47 -24.28
C THR A 47 -8.33 -2.85 -23.49
N ALA A 48 -9.57 -3.00 -23.99
CA ALA A 48 -10.77 -2.51 -23.31
C ALA A 48 -10.93 -3.14 -21.91
N PHE A 49 -10.57 -4.41 -21.77
CA PHE A 49 -10.57 -5.12 -20.49
C PHE A 49 -9.65 -4.44 -19.46
N GLY A 50 -8.43 -4.04 -19.85
CA GLY A 50 -7.49 -3.37 -18.96
C GLY A 50 -8.01 -2.02 -18.47
N ALA A 51 -8.64 -1.25 -19.37
CA ALA A 51 -9.26 0.02 -19.00
C ALA A 51 -10.42 -0.15 -18.02
N VAL A 52 -11.32 -1.11 -18.27
CA VAL A 52 -12.44 -1.41 -17.37
C VAL A 52 -11.93 -1.83 -15.99
N LEU A 53 -10.90 -2.68 -15.93
CA LEU A 53 -10.35 -3.17 -14.67
C LEU A 53 -9.71 -2.03 -13.85
N VAL A 54 -8.99 -1.12 -14.51
CA VAL A 54 -8.41 0.08 -13.86
C VAL A 54 -9.49 0.95 -13.23
N TYR A 55 -10.55 1.28 -13.98
CA TYR A 55 -11.63 2.11 -13.44
C TYR A 55 -12.45 1.39 -12.38
N ALA A 56 -12.62 0.07 -12.48
CA ALA A 56 -13.25 -0.74 -11.44
C ALA A 56 -12.46 -0.68 -10.12
N ILE A 57 -11.12 -0.80 -10.18
CA ILE A 57 -10.25 -0.65 -9.00
C ILE A 57 -10.35 0.77 -8.42
N ALA A 58 -10.30 1.80 -9.28
CA ALA A 58 -10.42 3.19 -8.85
C ALA A 58 -11.78 3.46 -8.16
N ALA A 59 -12.86 2.96 -8.75
CA ALA A 59 -14.22 3.05 -8.20
C ALA A 59 -14.35 2.27 -6.88
N ALA A 60 -13.74 1.09 -6.77
CA ALA A 60 -13.74 0.32 -5.53
C ALA A 60 -12.98 1.06 -4.41
N LEU A 61 -11.80 1.64 -4.71
CA LEU A 61 -11.01 2.40 -3.73
C LEU A 61 -11.74 3.66 -3.26
N THR A 62 -12.27 4.45 -4.21
CA THR A 62 -13.05 5.66 -3.90
C THR A 62 -14.34 5.33 -3.16
N GLY A 63 -15.09 4.33 -3.62
CA GLY A 63 -16.33 3.87 -2.98
C GLY A 63 -16.09 3.37 -1.56
N TYR A 64 -15.03 2.59 -1.34
CA TYR A 64 -14.61 2.17 0.00
C TYR A 64 -14.21 3.37 0.86
N GLY A 65 -13.47 4.33 0.29
CA GLY A 65 -13.12 5.57 0.98
C GLY A 65 -14.33 6.41 1.40
N VAL A 66 -15.33 6.55 0.52
CA VAL A 66 -16.60 7.23 0.82
C VAL A 66 -17.39 6.48 1.89
N TYR A 67 -17.42 5.15 1.84
CA TYR A 67 -18.05 4.33 2.87
C TYR A 67 -17.41 4.58 4.25
N LEU A 68 -16.08 4.56 4.33
CA LEU A 68 -15.36 4.83 5.57
C LEU A 68 -15.55 6.27 6.06
N TRP A 69 -15.58 7.24 5.14
CA TRP A 69 -15.73 8.64 5.48
C TRP A 69 -17.14 9.00 5.95
N ARG A 70 -18.18 8.52 5.25
CA ARG A 70 -19.56 9.01 5.41
C ARG A 70 -20.45 8.07 6.20
N PHE A 71 -20.28 6.75 6.05
CA PHE A 71 -21.22 5.77 6.58
C PHE A 71 -20.71 5.02 7.80
N ARG A 72 -19.39 4.82 7.90
CA ARG A 72 -18.81 4.07 9.02
C ARG A 72 -18.72 4.91 10.29
N ARG A 73 -19.51 4.54 11.30
CA ARG A 73 -19.53 5.21 12.62
C ARG A 73 -18.64 4.55 13.69
N LYS A 74 -18.13 3.33 13.45
CA LYS A 74 -17.29 2.59 14.42
C LYS A 74 -15.80 2.83 14.18
N PRO A 75 -14.98 3.05 15.24
CA PRO A 75 -13.54 3.18 15.12
C PRO A 75 -12.89 1.87 14.63
N PHE A 76 -11.76 2.00 13.95
CA PHE A 76 -10.93 0.87 13.54
C PHE A 76 -10.06 0.42 14.70
N ARG A 77 -9.96 -0.90 14.92
CA ARG A 77 -8.89 -1.47 15.72
C ARG A 77 -7.73 -1.77 14.80
N ARG A 78 -6.62 -1.07 14.97
CA ARG A 78 -5.43 -1.22 14.14
C ARG A 78 -4.28 -1.78 14.96
N LYS A 79 -3.63 -2.81 14.40
CA LYS A 79 -2.39 -3.38 14.93
C LYS A 79 -1.21 -2.65 14.31
N VAL A 80 -0.27 -2.18 15.13
CA VAL A 80 0.99 -1.60 14.67
C VAL A 80 2.15 -2.30 15.34
N ASN A 81 3.13 -2.68 14.52
CA ASN A 81 4.38 -3.29 14.98
C ASN A 81 5.35 -2.18 15.39
N LEU A 82 5.61 -2.08 16.69
CA LEU A 82 6.56 -1.15 17.29
C LEU A 82 7.91 -1.83 17.52
N GLY A 83 8.99 -1.08 17.32
CA GLY A 83 10.36 -1.55 17.51
C GLY A 83 11.03 -2.15 16.27
N GLY A 84 10.25 -2.47 15.23
CA GLY A 84 10.74 -2.93 13.93
C GLY A 84 11.47 -1.85 13.12
N MET A 85 12.14 -2.27 12.05
CA MET A 85 12.95 -1.39 11.20
C MET A 85 12.12 -0.27 10.55
N GLN A 86 10.91 -0.58 10.09
CA GLN A 86 9.90 0.37 9.59
C GLN A 86 9.59 1.48 10.61
N HIS A 87 9.32 1.11 11.87
CA HIS A 87 9.03 2.06 12.94
C HIS A 87 10.22 3.01 13.23
N ARG A 88 11.45 2.46 13.23
CA ARG A 88 12.66 3.25 13.45
C ARG A 88 12.93 4.22 12.30
N LEU A 89 12.77 3.75 11.06
CA LEU A 89 12.89 4.58 9.85
C LEU A 89 11.87 5.71 9.86
N TYR A 90 10.61 5.40 10.19
CA TYR A 90 9.54 6.39 10.28
C TYR A 90 9.82 7.51 11.30
N LEU A 91 10.38 7.15 12.47
CA LEU A 91 10.76 8.11 13.52
C LEU A 91 12.02 8.91 13.18
N HIS A 92 12.97 8.31 12.47
CA HIS A 92 14.24 8.96 12.15
C HIS A 92 14.11 9.92 10.95
N ASN A 93 13.58 9.43 9.83
CA ASN A 93 13.33 10.21 8.63
C ASN A 93 12.17 9.64 7.82
N ARG A 94 11.08 10.42 7.72
CA ARG A 94 9.86 10.03 7.00
C ARG A 94 10.11 9.73 5.52
N TRP A 95 11.09 10.39 4.89
CA TRP A 95 11.44 10.11 3.49
C TRP A 95 12.13 8.76 3.33
N LEU A 96 13.04 8.39 4.24
CA LEU A 96 13.69 7.08 4.22
C LEU A 96 12.68 5.95 4.44
N PHE A 97 11.65 6.18 5.26
CA PHE A 97 10.54 5.24 5.41
C PHE A 97 9.80 5.01 4.09
N ILE A 98 9.43 6.08 3.37
CA ILE A 98 8.74 5.96 2.08
C ILE A 98 9.60 5.23 1.05
N VAL A 99 10.89 5.56 0.96
CA VAL A 99 11.83 4.90 0.03
C VAL A 99 11.99 3.42 0.37
N PHE A 100 12.12 3.08 1.65
CA PHE A 100 12.24 1.69 2.10
C PHE A 100 10.97 0.89 1.80
N GLU A 101 9.80 1.44 2.11
CA GLU A 101 8.51 0.81 1.80
C GLU A 101 8.29 0.66 0.29
N LEU A 102 8.72 1.64 -0.51
CA LEU A 102 8.66 1.57 -1.96
C LEU A 102 9.54 0.43 -2.49
N ALA A 103 10.76 0.30 -1.98
CA ALA A 103 11.66 -0.79 -2.35
C ALA A 103 11.11 -2.16 -1.93
N LEU A 104 10.53 -2.27 -0.73
CA LEU A 104 9.92 -3.51 -0.23
C LEU A 104 8.67 -3.88 -1.03
N THR A 105 7.82 -2.90 -1.36
CA THR A 105 6.65 -3.10 -2.23
C THR A 105 7.08 -3.53 -3.63
N PHE A 106 8.14 -2.93 -4.17
CA PHE A 106 8.70 -3.32 -5.47
C PHE A 106 9.27 -4.74 -5.45
N LEU A 107 10.01 -5.11 -4.39
CA LEU A 107 10.51 -6.46 -4.21
C LEU A 107 9.35 -7.47 -4.17
N ILE A 108 8.33 -7.22 -3.35
CA ILE A 108 7.14 -8.09 -3.26
C ILE A 108 6.45 -8.19 -4.61
N PHE A 109 6.31 -7.09 -5.34
CA PHE A 109 5.71 -7.06 -6.66
C PHE A 109 6.49 -7.95 -7.64
N VAL A 110 7.80 -7.77 -7.75
CA VAL A 110 8.67 -8.57 -8.63
C VAL A 110 8.63 -10.05 -8.24
N VAL A 111 8.75 -10.37 -6.95
CA VAL A 111 8.70 -11.77 -6.47
C VAL A 111 7.34 -12.40 -6.76
N SER A 112 6.24 -11.68 -6.55
CA SER A 112 4.88 -12.18 -6.81
C SER A 112 4.68 -12.50 -8.29
N PHE A 113 5.13 -11.61 -9.18
CA PHE A 113 5.08 -11.85 -10.63
C PHE A 113 5.99 -12.99 -11.05
N SER A 114 7.21 -13.08 -10.52
CA SER A 114 8.13 -14.19 -10.76
C SER A 114 7.52 -15.54 -10.37
N VAL A 115 6.92 -15.63 -9.19
CA VAL A 115 6.23 -16.86 -8.75
C VAL A 115 5.05 -17.18 -9.68
N ALA A 116 4.24 -16.18 -10.04
CA ALA A 116 3.13 -16.39 -10.96
C ALA A 116 3.60 -16.90 -12.32
N THR A 117 4.64 -16.31 -12.92
CA THR A 117 5.21 -16.79 -14.19
C THR A 117 5.75 -18.21 -14.09
N LEU A 118 6.45 -18.55 -13.01
CA LEU A 118 6.97 -19.91 -12.82
C LEU A 118 5.85 -20.95 -12.69
N VAL A 119 4.76 -20.60 -12.01
CA VAL A 119 3.62 -21.49 -11.79
C VAL A 119 2.80 -21.69 -13.07
N PHE A 120 2.60 -20.64 -13.87
CA PHE A 120 1.72 -20.70 -15.04
C PHE A 120 2.43 -21.01 -16.35
N ASP A 121 3.65 -20.50 -16.55
CA ASP A 121 4.36 -20.60 -17.84
C ASP A 121 5.59 -21.53 -17.76
N GLY A 122 6.00 -21.95 -16.56
CA GLY A 122 7.16 -22.82 -16.35
C GLY A 122 8.50 -22.08 -16.40
N ILE A 123 9.59 -22.85 -16.50
CA ILE A 123 10.98 -22.33 -16.43
C ILE A 123 11.47 -21.88 -17.81
N ASP A 124 10.96 -22.47 -18.88
CA ASP A 124 11.42 -22.18 -20.25
C ASP A 124 10.99 -20.78 -20.67
N GLY A 125 11.94 -19.91 -21.01
CA GLY A 125 11.66 -18.54 -21.43
C GLY A 125 11.20 -17.60 -20.30
N PHE A 126 11.38 -17.98 -19.04
CA PHE A 126 10.96 -17.23 -17.85
C PHE A 126 11.33 -15.74 -17.91
N ALA A 127 12.56 -15.40 -18.32
CA ALA A 127 13.03 -14.02 -18.34
C ALA A 127 12.28 -13.13 -19.35
N ASP A 128 11.97 -13.67 -20.53
CA ASP A 128 11.25 -12.94 -21.58
C ASP A 128 9.77 -12.79 -21.24
N GLU A 129 9.15 -13.86 -20.72
CA GLU A 129 7.74 -13.85 -20.31
C GLU A 129 7.52 -12.92 -19.10
N LEU A 130 8.42 -12.96 -18.11
CA LEU A 130 8.40 -12.05 -16.97
C LEU A 130 8.54 -10.59 -17.42
N LYS A 131 9.45 -10.30 -18.36
CA LYS A 131 9.62 -8.95 -18.91
C LYS A 131 8.37 -8.49 -19.66
N HIS A 132 7.74 -9.38 -20.43
CA HIS A 132 6.50 -9.08 -21.14
C HIS A 132 5.37 -8.77 -20.16
N LYS A 133 5.16 -9.62 -19.14
CA LYS A 133 4.14 -9.44 -18.11
C LYS A 133 4.40 -8.19 -17.25
N LEU A 134 5.63 -7.94 -16.82
CA LEU A 134 5.99 -6.71 -16.09
C LEU A 134 5.68 -5.45 -16.89
N LYS A 135 5.94 -5.46 -18.21
CA LYS A 135 5.63 -4.31 -19.07
C LYS A 135 4.13 -4.13 -19.29
N GLY A 136 3.37 -5.22 -19.39
CA GLY A 136 1.91 -5.19 -19.55
C GLY A 136 1.16 -4.81 -18.28
N TRP A 137 1.63 -5.32 -17.13
CA TRP A 137 0.98 -5.21 -15.83
C TRP A 137 1.65 -4.21 -14.89
N GLY A 138 2.67 -3.48 -15.34
CA GLY A 138 3.41 -2.52 -14.52
C GLY A 138 2.54 -1.42 -13.91
N TRP A 139 1.37 -1.13 -14.50
CA TRP A 139 0.40 -0.20 -13.92
C TRP A 139 -0.19 -0.70 -12.58
N LEU A 140 -0.23 -2.02 -12.34
CA LEU A 140 -0.66 -2.58 -11.05
C LEU A 140 0.29 -2.17 -9.93
N PHE A 141 1.57 -1.93 -10.21
CA PHE A 141 2.51 -1.46 -9.21
C PHE A 141 2.03 -0.16 -8.55
N ILE A 142 1.44 0.75 -9.33
CA ILE A 142 0.87 2.00 -8.81
C ILE A 142 -0.25 1.68 -7.82
N ALA A 143 -1.10 0.68 -8.09
CA ALA A 143 -2.14 0.27 -7.14
C ALA A 143 -1.53 -0.34 -5.85
N PHE A 144 -0.45 -1.10 -5.96
CA PHE A 144 0.28 -1.64 -4.79
C PHE A 144 0.89 -0.54 -3.91
N CYS A 145 1.27 0.61 -4.48
CA CYS A 145 1.75 1.77 -3.71
C CYS A 145 0.72 2.30 -2.70
N TYR A 146 -0.56 1.94 -2.82
CA TYR A 146 -1.56 2.23 -1.79
C TYR A 146 -1.17 1.65 -0.41
N ASN A 147 -0.51 0.49 -0.39
CA ASN A 147 -0.05 -0.12 0.87
C ASN A 147 0.93 0.79 1.63
N ILE A 148 1.78 1.53 0.91
CA ILE A 148 2.71 2.51 1.50
C ILE A 148 1.93 3.62 2.21
N VAL A 149 0.89 4.15 1.57
CA VAL A 149 0.02 5.19 2.15
C VAL A 149 -0.69 4.64 3.39
N ARG A 150 -1.20 3.41 3.30
CA ARG A 150 -1.86 2.73 4.40
C ARG A 150 -0.89 2.54 5.59
N ASP A 151 0.33 2.08 5.36
CA ASP A 151 1.31 1.85 6.43
C ASP A 151 1.81 3.17 7.04
N TYR A 152 2.03 4.19 6.22
CA TYR A 152 2.31 5.55 6.70
C TYR A 152 1.19 6.08 7.61
N LEU A 153 -0.08 5.90 7.20
CA LEU A 153 -1.23 6.29 8.01
C LEU A 153 -1.34 5.48 9.31
N SER A 154 -0.94 4.21 9.31
CA SER A 154 -0.86 3.39 10.53
C SER A 154 0.01 4.07 11.58
N TYR A 155 1.23 4.46 11.19
CA TYR A 155 2.19 5.08 12.09
C TYR A 155 1.80 6.51 12.47
N TYR A 156 1.22 7.26 11.52
CA TYR A 156 0.72 8.62 11.77
C TYR A 156 -0.42 8.64 12.79
N THR A 157 -1.44 7.80 12.58
CA THR A 157 -2.59 7.70 13.49
C THR A 157 -2.19 7.16 14.85
N TYR A 158 -1.24 6.24 14.93
CA TYR A 158 -0.68 5.75 16.19
C TYR A 158 -0.01 6.86 17.01
N LEU A 159 0.82 7.71 16.39
CA LEU A 159 1.48 8.81 17.11
C LEU A 159 0.48 9.85 17.64
N ARG A 160 -0.65 10.04 16.94
CA ARG A 160 -1.67 11.05 17.29
C ARG A 160 -2.78 10.50 18.19
N SER A 161 -2.88 9.19 18.37
CA SER A 161 -3.88 8.59 19.25
C SER A 161 -3.56 8.86 20.72
N PRO A 162 -4.56 9.02 21.59
CA PRO A 162 -4.36 9.06 23.04
C PRO A 162 -3.63 7.80 23.53
N VAL A 163 -2.85 7.92 24.61
CA VAL A 163 -2.16 6.75 25.21
C VAL A 163 -3.18 5.76 25.80
N GLU A 164 -4.30 6.26 26.29
CA GLU A 164 -5.38 5.49 26.92
C GLU A 164 -6.08 4.51 25.98
N THR A 165 -6.08 4.78 24.68
CA THR A 165 -6.67 3.89 23.67
C THR A 165 -5.70 2.80 23.19
N ARG A 166 -4.46 2.77 23.69
CA ARG A 166 -3.41 1.84 23.25
C ARG A 166 -3.39 0.61 24.15
N LYS A 167 -3.71 -0.54 23.59
CA LYS A 167 -3.62 -1.85 24.24
C LYS A 167 -2.44 -2.61 23.67
N LYS A 168 -1.45 -2.90 24.51
CA LYS A 168 -0.37 -3.83 24.14
C LYS A 168 -0.96 -5.22 24.01
N ILE A 169 -0.73 -5.88 22.89
CA ILE A 169 -0.96 -7.31 22.78
C ILE A 169 0.31 -7.97 23.34
N ALA A 170 0.13 -8.75 24.41
CA ALA A 170 1.19 -9.57 24.98
C ALA A 170 1.48 -10.77 24.08
#